data_AF-A0A2G6G7T7-F1
#
_entry.id   AF-A0A2G6G7T7-F1
#
_cell.length_a   1.000
_cell.length_b   1.000
_cell.length_c   1.000
_cell.angle_alpha   90.00
_cell.angle_beta   90.00
_cell.angle_gamma   90.00
#
_symmetry.space_group_name_H-M   'P 1'
#
loop_
_entity.id
_entity.type
_entity.pdbx_description
1 polymer ?
#
loop_
_entity_poly.entity_id
_entity_poly.type
_entity_poly.pdbx_seq_one_letter_code
_entity_poly.pdbx_strand_id
1 'polypeptide(L)'
;MNTNVEGLFVYRDKKNRVIYKDIFSKDGYIIKPNKISTFKKYQNRYLAAIAVVALGYNFVFTIEVWTIIAGIILIALEYLFRNRFLTSCEKIENFDTSKAKNIDKLSRGRIIILAVLYLILSVLLIANAIIEKLPTLAMILSFIAAAIAFARFTWSVNKLVKDGK
;
A
#
# COMPACT_ATOMS: atom_id res chain seq x y z
N MET A 1 -24.55 4.89 -2.65
CA MET A 1 -23.43 4.19 -3.35
C MET A 1 -22.11 4.78 -2.87
N ASN A 2 -21.21 3.99 -2.28
CA ASN A 2 -19.93 4.50 -1.76
C ASN A 2 -18.94 4.72 -2.92
N THR A 3 -18.83 5.96 -3.40
CA THR A 3 -17.96 6.36 -4.52
C THR A 3 -16.57 6.81 -4.05
N ASN A 4 -16.27 6.65 -2.76
CA ASN A 4 -15.05 7.13 -2.14
C ASN A 4 -13.95 6.07 -2.26
N VAL A 5 -13.07 6.29 -3.24
CA VAL A 5 -11.86 5.50 -3.47
C VAL A 5 -10.70 6.48 -3.39
N GLU A 6 -9.82 6.24 -2.42
CA GLU A 6 -8.61 7.02 -2.21
C GLU A 6 -7.42 6.09 -2.41
N GLY A 7 -6.38 6.59 -3.05
CA GLY A 7 -5.21 5.78 -3.32
C GLY A 7 -4.25 6.42 -4.29
N LEU A 8 -3.03 5.90 -4.26
CA LEU A 8 -1.98 6.22 -5.21
C LEU A 8 -2.47 5.98 -6.65
N PHE A 9 -2.18 6.93 -7.54
CA PHE A 9 -2.52 6.88 -8.96
C PHE A 9 -4.03 6.77 -9.27
N VAL A 10 -4.89 7.10 -8.30
CA VAL A 10 -6.33 7.22 -8.51
C VAL A 10 -6.69 8.68 -8.77
N TYR A 11 -7.42 8.90 -9.85
CA TYR A 11 -7.85 10.21 -10.34
C TYR A 11 -9.36 10.26 -10.47
N ARG A 12 -9.89 11.48 -10.42
CA ARG A 12 -11.31 11.76 -10.67
C ARG A 12 -11.44 12.69 -11.86
N ASP A 13 -12.20 12.22 -12.85
CA ASP A 13 -12.52 12.98 -14.07
C ASP A 13 -13.58 14.06 -13.79
N LYS A 14 -13.77 15.02 -14.71
CA LYS A 14 -14.82 16.05 -14.67
C LYS A 14 -16.23 15.44 -14.56
N LYS A 15 -16.42 14.24 -15.11
CA LYS A 15 -17.66 13.44 -14.99
C LYS A 15 -17.78 12.65 -13.68
N ASN A 16 -16.94 12.95 -12.69
CA ASN A 16 -16.90 12.30 -11.38
C ASN A 16 -16.59 10.79 -11.41
N ARG A 17 -16.01 10.29 -12.50
CA ARG A 17 -15.61 8.88 -12.68
C ARG A 17 -14.25 8.63 -12.05
N VAL A 18 -14.06 7.45 -11.46
CA VAL A 18 -12.80 7.02 -10.86
C VAL A 18 -11.93 6.38 -11.95
N ILE A 19 -10.71 6.90 -12.12
CA ILE A 19 -9.73 6.43 -13.09
C ILE A 19 -8.49 6.00 -12.34
N TYR A 20 -8.08 4.75 -12.53
CA TYR A 20 -6.79 4.25 -12.03
C TYR A 20 -5.76 4.33 -13.15
N LYS A 21 -4.63 5.00 -12.92
CA LYS A 21 -3.52 5.03 -13.88
C LYS A 21 -2.54 3.90 -13.57
N ASP A 22 -2.25 3.05 -14.55
CA ASP A 22 -1.16 2.08 -14.43
C ASP A 22 0.19 2.77 -14.67
N ILE A 23 1.16 2.48 -13.81
CA ILE A 23 2.52 3.05 -13.88
C ILE A 23 3.29 2.43 -15.04
N PHE A 24 3.06 1.15 -15.32
CA PHE A 24 3.78 0.40 -16.34
C PHE A 24 3.26 0.72 -17.73
N SER A 25 1.95 0.55 -17.96
CA SER A 25 1.34 0.82 -19.27
C SER A 25 1.08 2.30 -19.52
N LYS A 26 1.14 3.18 -18.49
CA LYS A 26 0.75 4.61 -18.53
C LYS A 26 -0.72 4.86 -18.92
N ASP A 27 -1.49 3.80 -19.07
CA ASP A 27 -2.90 3.82 -19.45
C ASP A 27 -3.80 4.07 -18.23
N GLY A 28 -4.95 4.71 -18.47
CA GLY A 28 -5.98 4.94 -17.48
C GLY A 28 -7.08 3.89 -17.58
N TYR A 29 -7.53 3.33 -16.45
CA TYR A 29 -8.60 2.36 -16.38
C TYR A 29 -9.78 2.94 -15.62
N ILE A 30 -10.96 2.98 -16.24
CA ILE A 30 -12.18 3.48 -15.59
C ILE A 30 -12.74 2.40 -14.67
N ILE A 31 -12.75 2.69 -13.36
CA ILE A 31 -13.28 1.78 -12.35
C ILE A 31 -14.78 2.07 -12.16
N LYS A 32 -15.62 1.13 -12.60
CA LYS A 32 -17.08 1.21 -12.43
C LYS A 32 -17.47 1.10 -10.94
N PRO A 33 -18.54 1.77 -10.48
CA PRO A 33 -18.94 1.76 -9.07
C PRO A 33 -19.17 0.38 -8.46
N ASN A 34 -19.66 -0.58 -9.26
CA ASN A 34 -19.87 -1.98 -8.86
C ASN A 34 -18.58 -2.76 -8.63
N LYS A 35 -17.43 -2.31 -9.19
CA LYS A 35 -16.12 -2.97 -9.09
C LYS A 35 -15.19 -2.31 -8.05
N ILE A 36 -15.63 -1.24 -7.39
CA ILE A 36 -14.83 -0.48 -6.42
C ILE A 36 -14.37 -1.34 -5.23
N SER A 37 -15.23 -2.19 -4.69
CA SER A 37 -14.89 -3.06 -3.55
C SER A 37 -13.77 -4.03 -3.91
N THR A 38 -13.86 -4.65 -5.09
CA THR A 38 -12.83 -5.53 -5.65
C THR A 38 -11.53 -4.79 -5.92
N PHE A 39 -11.60 -3.56 -6.46
CA PHE A 39 -10.43 -2.71 -6.65
C PHE A 39 -9.69 -2.42 -5.34
N LYS A 40 -10.42 -2.08 -4.26
CA LYS A 40 -9.82 -1.84 -2.93
C LYS A 40 -9.09 -3.06 -2.38
N LYS A 41 -9.59 -4.28 -2.64
CA LYS A 41 -8.90 -5.52 -2.25
C LYS A 41 -7.56 -5.65 -2.99
N TYR A 42 -7.55 -5.44 -4.30
CA TYR A 42 -6.33 -5.48 -5.09
C TYR A 42 -5.35 -4.34 -4.77
N GLN A 43 -5.83 -3.19 -4.31
CA GLN A 43 -4.96 -2.11 -3.85
C GLN A 43 -4.15 -2.52 -2.61
N ASN A 44 -4.74 -3.35 -1.75
CA ASN A 44 -4.09 -3.86 -0.54
C ASN A 44 -3.36 -5.21 -0.75
N ARG A 45 -3.14 -5.64 -2.01
CA ARG A 45 -2.53 -6.96 -2.30
C ARG A 45 -1.15 -7.17 -1.69
N TYR A 46 -0.32 -6.12 -1.63
CA TYR A 46 0.98 -6.18 -0.98
C TYR A 46 0.85 -6.33 0.55
N LEU A 47 -0.12 -5.66 1.17
CA LEU A 47 -0.41 -5.81 2.60
C LEU A 47 -0.88 -7.24 2.91
N ALA A 48 -1.68 -7.84 2.03
CA ALA A 48 -2.10 -9.23 2.18
C ALA A 48 -0.89 -10.19 2.18
N ALA A 49 0.07 -10.01 1.26
CA ALA A 49 1.28 -10.82 1.23
C ALA A 49 2.13 -10.66 2.51
N ILE A 50 2.30 -9.42 2.98
CA ILE A 50 3.00 -9.13 4.25
C ILE A 50 2.29 -9.80 5.43
N ALA A 51 0.97 -9.72 5.48
CA ALA A 51 0.17 -10.36 6.53
C ALA A 51 0.34 -11.88 6.53
N VAL A 52 0.45 -12.52 5.37
CA VAL A 52 0.72 -13.97 5.28
C VAL A 52 2.07 -14.32 5.91
N VAL A 53 3.13 -13.55 5.65
CA VAL A 53 4.44 -13.80 6.28
C VAL A 53 4.37 -13.57 7.79
N ALA A 54 3.80 -12.43 8.21
CA ALA A 54 3.73 -12.04 9.60
C ALA A 54 2.90 -13.01 10.47
N LEU A 55 1.75 -13.47 9.95
CA LEU A 55 0.93 -14.47 10.63
C LEU A 55 1.56 -15.86 10.53
N GLY A 56 2.09 -16.20 9.35
CA GLY A 56 2.76 -17.45 9.05
C GLY A 56 3.90 -17.75 10.02
N TYR A 57 4.66 -16.74 10.43
CA TYR A 57 5.73 -16.89 11.42
C TYR A 57 5.31 -17.58 12.73
N ASN A 58 4.04 -17.51 13.12
CA ASN A 58 3.54 -18.18 14.33
C ASN A 58 3.27 -19.68 14.15
N PHE A 59 3.42 -20.21 12.93
CA PHE A 59 3.18 -21.61 12.59
C PHE A 59 4.50 -22.41 12.51
N VAL A 60 4.38 -23.72 12.34
CA VAL A 60 5.47 -24.70 12.40
C VAL A 60 6.57 -24.50 11.33
N PHE A 61 6.27 -23.81 10.22
CA PHE A 61 7.23 -23.63 9.12
C PHE A 61 8.22 -22.48 9.34
N THR A 62 9.41 -22.62 8.76
CA THR A 62 10.44 -21.57 8.80
C THR A 62 9.99 -20.31 8.06
N ILE A 63 10.58 -19.16 8.43
CA ILE A 63 10.31 -17.88 7.78
C ILE A 63 10.55 -17.92 6.27
N GLU A 64 11.53 -18.70 5.81
CA GLU A 64 11.87 -18.89 4.40
C GLU A 64 10.72 -19.54 3.60
N VAL A 65 10.04 -20.52 4.18
CA VAL A 65 8.89 -21.16 3.54
C VAL A 65 7.74 -20.17 3.42
N TRP A 66 7.48 -19.38 4.46
CA TRP A 66 6.43 -18.36 4.44
C TRP A 66 6.70 -17.22 3.47
N THR A 67 7.97 -16.80 3.31
CA THR A 67 8.33 -15.78 2.31
C THR A 67 8.15 -16.29 0.89
N ILE A 68 8.47 -17.56 0.61
CA ILE A 68 8.18 -18.19 -0.70
C ILE A 68 6.68 -18.23 -0.97
N ILE A 69 5.88 -18.70 0.00
CA ILE A 69 4.42 -18.76 -0.12
C ILE A 69 3.83 -17.37 -0.37
N ALA A 70 4.26 -16.36 0.39
CA ALA A 70 3.82 -14.98 0.19
C ALA A 70 4.20 -14.42 -1.18
N GLY A 71 5.38 -14.77 -1.69
CA GLY A 71 5.81 -14.43 -3.05
C GLY A 71 4.88 -15.02 -4.11
N ILE A 72 4.54 -16.30 -4.01
CA ILE A 72 3.61 -16.98 -4.93
C ILE A 72 2.22 -16.32 -4.90
N ILE A 73 1.69 -16.05 -3.70
CA ILE A 73 0.39 -15.38 -3.52
C ILE A 73 0.43 -13.99 -4.15
N LEU A 74 1.50 -13.23 -3.96
CA LEU A 74 1.63 -11.89 -4.50
C LEU A 74 1.66 -11.92 -6.04
N ILE A 75 2.40 -12.85 -6.64
CA ILE A 75 2.45 -13.06 -8.10
C ILE A 75 1.06 -13.41 -8.62
N ALA A 76 0.35 -14.33 -7.95
CA ALA A 76 -1.01 -14.70 -8.34
C ALA A 76 -1.99 -13.52 -8.26
N LEU A 77 -1.91 -12.71 -7.19
CA LEU A 77 -2.74 -11.53 -7.03
C LEU A 77 -2.43 -10.44 -8.06
N GLU A 78 -1.15 -10.23 -8.39
CA GLU A 78 -0.73 -9.28 -9.43
C GLU A 78 -1.22 -9.75 -10.80
N TYR A 79 -1.11 -11.05 -11.10
CA TYR A 79 -1.62 -11.64 -12.33
C TYR A 79 -3.14 -11.45 -12.46
N LEU A 80 -3.89 -11.79 -11.41
CA LEU A 80 -5.35 -11.60 -11.38
C LEU A 80 -5.73 -10.13 -11.51
N PHE A 81 -4.98 -9.22 -10.87
CA PHE A 81 -5.23 -7.79 -10.98
C PHE A 81 -5.03 -7.30 -12.41
N ARG A 82 -3.88 -7.59 -13.03
CA ARG A 82 -3.56 -7.10 -14.37
C ARG A 82 -4.40 -7.77 -15.44
N ASN A 83 -4.44 -9.10 -15.46
CA ASN A 83 -4.96 -9.83 -16.59
C ASN A 83 -6.46 -10.12 -16.51
N ARG A 84 -7.06 -10.04 -15.32
CA ARG A 84 -8.50 -10.28 -15.13
C ARG A 84 -9.26 -9.03 -14.72
N PHE A 85 -8.72 -8.24 -13.80
CA PHE A 85 -9.44 -7.07 -13.29
C PHE A 85 -9.27 -5.84 -14.20
N LEU A 86 -8.04 -5.47 -14.56
CA LEU A 86 -7.80 -4.29 -15.41
C LEU A 86 -8.30 -4.48 -16.84
N THR A 87 -8.14 -5.67 -17.43
CA THR A 87 -8.70 -6.02 -18.75
C THR A 87 -10.23 -5.95 -18.79
N SER A 88 -10.89 -6.13 -17.64
CA SER A 88 -12.35 -6.01 -17.51
C SER A 88 -12.83 -4.56 -17.31
N CYS A 89 -11.90 -3.60 -17.25
CA CYS A 89 -12.20 -2.17 -17.14
C CYS A 89 -12.02 -1.48 -18.50
N GLU A 90 -12.73 -0.38 -18.71
CA GLU A 90 -12.56 0.42 -19.93
C GLU A 90 -11.20 1.14 -19.89
N LYS A 91 -10.42 0.95 -20.94
CA LYS A 91 -9.06 1.47 -21.10
C LYS A 91 -9.09 2.85 -21.78
N ILE A 92 -8.30 3.78 -21.27
CA ILE A 92 -7.98 5.08 -21.85
C ILE A 92 -6.49 5.09 -22.13
N GLU A 93 -6.11 5.11 -23.40
CA GLU A 93 -4.70 5.14 -23.79
C GLU A 93 -4.05 6.47 -23.46
N ASN A 94 -2.80 6.43 -22.99
CA ASN A 94 -1.99 7.63 -22.67
C ASN A 94 -2.74 8.65 -21.81
N PHE A 95 -3.26 8.19 -20.68
CA PHE A 95 -4.08 9.04 -19.82
C PHE A 95 -3.28 10.23 -19.28
N ASP A 96 -3.70 11.42 -19.71
CA ASP A 96 -3.15 12.70 -19.28
C ASP A 96 -3.67 13.07 -17.89
N THR A 97 -2.76 13.04 -16.92
CA THR A 97 -3.05 13.32 -15.51
C THR A 97 -3.35 14.79 -15.25
N SER A 98 -3.01 15.70 -16.17
CA SER A 98 -3.29 17.14 -16.01
C SER A 98 -4.79 17.46 -16.07
N LYS A 99 -5.57 16.61 -16.74
CA LYS A 99 -7.02 16.80 -16.96
C LYS A 99 -7.88 16.26 -15.82
N ALA A 100 -7.29 15.61 -14.83
CA ALA A 100 -8.00 14.94 -13.76
C ALA A 100 -7.45 15.30 -12.39
N LYS A 101 -8.36 15.37 -11.41
CA LYS A 101 -7.98 15.70 -10.04
C LYS A 101 -7.47 14.44 -9.36
N ASN A 102 -6.24 14.48 -8.86
CA ASN A 102 -5.72 13.41 -8.02
C ASN A 102 -6.51 13.39 -6.70
N ILE A 103 -7.02 12.23 -6.33
CA ILE A 103 -7.85 12.05 -5.12
C ILE A 103 -7.09 11.34 -3.99
N ASP A 104 -5.77 11.35 -4.03
CA ASP A 104 -4.89 10.81 -2.99
C ASP A 104 -4.78 11.77 -1.78
N LYS A 105 -5.92 12.25 -1.30
CA LYS A 105 -5.99 13.09 -0.11
C LYS A 105 -6.32 12.21 1.09
N LEU A 106 -5.30 11.81 1.83
CA LEU A 106 -5.49 11.18 3.13
C LEU A 106 -6.26 12.12 4.07
N SER A 107 -7.26 11.58 4.76
CA SER A 107 -7.92 12.31 5.84
C SER A 107 -6.97 12.60 7.00
N ARG A 108 -7.15 13.72 7.71
CA ARG A 108 -6.30 14.08 8.87
C ARG A 108 -6.22 12.96 9.90
N GLY A 109 -7.36 12.36 10.25
CA GLY A 109 -7.41 11.22 11.17
C GLY A 109 -6.56 10.03 10.70
N ARG A 110 -6.56 9.73 9.41
CA ARG A 110 -5.73 8.66 8.83
C ARG A 110 -4.24 9.01 8.90
N ILE A 111 -3.86 10.26 8.70
CA ILE A 111 -2.45 10.70 8.83
C ILE A 111 -1.98 10.56 10.28
N ILE A 112 -2.82 10.92 11.26
CA ILE A 112 -2.52 10.76 12.69
C ILE A 112 -2.32 9.27 13.03
N ILE A 113 -3.25 8.41 12.60
CA ILE A 113 -3.13 6.96 12.83
C ILE A 113 -1.84 6.41 12.22
N LEU A 114 -1.51 6.82 10.99
CA LEU A 114 -0.26 6.41 10.34
C LEU A 114 0.96 6.90 11.09
N ALA A 115 0.97 8.14 11.59
CA ALA A 115 2.07 8.67 12.38
C ALA A 115 2.29 7.83 13.64
N VAL A 116 1.22 7.59 14.42
CA VAL A 116 1.30 6.75 15.62
C VAL A 116 1.77 5.33 15.27
N LEU A 117 1.25 4.74 14.20
CA LEU A 117 1.63 3.40 13.78
C LEU A 117 3.10 3.30 13.38
N TYR A 118 3.63 4.27 12.62
CA TYR A 118 5.04 4.30 12.22
C TYR A 118 5.98 4.52 13.41
N LEU A 119 5.56 5.31 14.40
CA LEU A 119 6.33 5.50 15.63
C LEU A 119 6.40 4.20 16.43
N ILE A 120 5.26 3.54 16.66
CA ILE A 120 5.20 2.25 17.36
C ILE A 120 6.04 1.20 16.62
N LEU A 121 5.90 1.11 15.30
CA LEU A 121 6.65 0.17 14.47
C LEU A 121 8.16 0.37 14.59
N SER A 122 8.64 1.62 14.58
CA SER A 122 10.06 1.93 14.73
C SER A 122 10.62 1.41 16.06
N VAL A 123 9.90 1.66 17.15
CA VAL A 123 10.26 1.15 18.49
C VAL A 123 10.23 -0.38 18.54
N LEU A 124 9.19 -1.00 17.98
CA LEU A 124 9.03 -2.45 17.96
C LEU A 124 10.17 -3.14 17.22
N LEU A 125 10.60 -2.62 16.07
CA LEU A 125 11.69 -3.20 15.29
C LEU A 125 13.01 -3.17 16.06
N ILE A 126 13.31 -2.07 16.74
CA ILE A 126 14.53 -1.95 17.56
C ILE A 126 14.46 -2.89 18.77
N ALA A 127 13.34 -2.90 19.49
CA ALA A 127 13.15 -3.75 20.65
C ALA A 127 13.25 -5.24 20.27
N ASN A 128 12.57 -5.65 19.20
CA ASN A 128 12.61 -7.02 18.69
C ASN A 128 14.04 -7.44 18.31
N ALA A 129 14.79 -6.57 17.61
CA ALA A 129 16.16 -6.87 17.19
C ALA A 129 17.10 -7.12 18.39
N ILE A 130 16.91 -6.40 19.49
CA ILE A 130 17.70 -6.53 20.71
C ILE A 130 17.28 -7.77 21.51
N ILE A 131 15.98 -7.99 21.70
CA ILE A 131 15.44 -9.11 22.50
C ILE A 131 15.77 -10.46 21.86
N GLU A 132 15.49 -10.62 20.57
CA GLU A 132 15.69 -11.87 19.84
C GLU A 132 17.16 -12.12 19.49
N LYS A 133 18.06 -11.17 19.78
CA LYS A 133 19.48 -11.21 19.41
C LYS A 133 19.66 -11.65 17.96
N LEU A 134 19.00 -10.92 17.06
CA LEU A 134 19.00 -11.26 15.64
C LEU A 134 20.43 -11.36 15.10
N PRO A 135 20.69 -12.27 14.14
CA PRO A 135 21.98 -12.34 13.47
C PRO A 135 22.34 -10.98 12.87
N THR A 136 23.64 -10.66 12.79
CA THR A 136 24.16 -9.32 12.47
C THR A 136 23.48 -8.67 11.27
N LEU A 137 23.25 -9.44 10.21
CA LEU A 137 22.59 -8.95 8.98
C LEU A 137 21.11 -8.58 9.23
N ALA A 138 20.34 -9.45 9.90
CA ALA A 138 18.94 -9.19 10.22
C ALA A 138 18.78 -8.03 11.23
N MET A 139 19.75 -7.88 12.13
CA MET A 139 19.81 -6.75 13.07
C MET A 139 20.00 -5.42 12.33
N ILE A 140 20.97 -5.35 11.41
CA ILE A 140 21.21 -4.16 10.58
C ILE A 140 19.97 -3.81 9.75
N LEU A 141 19.34 -4.80 9.11
CA LEU A 141 18.10 -4.59 8.35
C LEU A 141 16.97 -4.04 9.24
N SER A 142 16.84 -4.54 10.46
CA SER A 142 15.83 -4.07 11.41
C SER A 142 16.05 -2.60 11.81
N PHE A 143 17.31 -2.20 12.05
CA PHE A 143 17.65 -0.80 12.32
C PHE A 143 17.38 0.13 11.12
N ILE A 144 17.73 -0.30 9.91
CA ILE A 144 17.44 0.46 8.68
C ILE A 144 15.93 0.62 8.52
N ALA A 145 15.16 -0.46 8.69
CA ALA A 145 13.70 -0.42 8.62
C ALA A 145 13.10 0.51 9.69
N ALA A 146 13.63 0.49 10.91
CA ALA A 146 13.22 1.38 11.99
C ALA A 146 13.49 2.86 11.66
N ALA A 147 14.65 3.17 11.06
CA ALA A 147 15.00 4.52 10.63
C ALA A 147 14.05 5.02 9.52
N ILE A 148 13.72 4.17 8.55
CA ILE A 148 12.73 4.48 7.50
C ILE A 148 11.35 4.75 8.11
N ALA A 149 10.91 3.91 9.05
CA ALA A 149 9.64 4.10 9.74
C ALA A 149 9.61 5.45 10.49
N PHE A 150 10.69 5.79 11.19
CA PHE A 150 10.80 7.07 11.89
C PHE A 150 10.81 8.27 10.93
N ALA A 151 11.49 8.17 9.79
CA ALA A 151 11.46 9.20 8.75
C ALA A 151 10.05 9.38 8.15
N ARG A 152 9.28 8.30 8.02
CA ARG A 152 7.87 8.38 7.61
C ARG A 152 7.00 9.04 8.66
N PHE A 153 7.23 8.74 9.93
CA PHE A 153 6.56 9.43 11.05
C PHE A 153 6.80 10.94 11.00
N THR A 154 8.06 11.38 10.89
CA THR A 154 8.38 12.82 10.86
C THR A 154 7.75 13.52 9.66
N TRP A 155 7.72 12.87 8.49
CA TRP A 155 7.01 13.39 7.31
C TRP A 155 5.50 13.54 7.56
N SER A 156 4.86 12.53 8.17
CA SER A 156 3.43 12.58 8.49
C SER A 156 3.08 13.70 9.46
N VAL A 157 3.91 13.92 10.48
CA VAL A 157 3.75 15.04 11.43
C VAL A 157 3.90 16.38 10.71
N ASN A 158 4.93 16.55 9.88
CA ASN A 158 5.14 17.79 9.13
C ASN A 158 3.96 18.09 8.18
N LYS A 159 3.39 17.05 7.54
CA LYS A 159 2.20 17.19 6.70
C LYS A 159 0.97 17.66 7.50
N LEU A 160 0.75 17.12 8.70
CA LEU A 160 -0.34 17.56 9.59
C LEU A 160 -0.21 19.04 9.98
N VAL A 161 1.01 19.49 10.29
CA VAL A 161 1.27 20.89 10.64
C VAL A 161 0.99 21.83 9.46
N LYS A 162 1.37 21.42 8.23
CA LYS A 162 1.10 22.19 7.01
C LYS A 162 -0.37 22.24 6.62
N ASP A 163 -1.10 21.14 6.77
CA ASP A 163 -2.53 21.06 6.44
C ASP A 163 -3.45 21.71 7.51
N GLY A 164 -2.88 22.10 8.65
CA GLY A 164 -3.57 22.78 9.76
C GLY A 164 -3.36 24.30 9.81
N LYS A 165 -2.45 24.85 9.00
CA LYS A 165 -2.36 26.29 8.70
C LYS A 165 -3.23 26.63 7.49
#